data_AF-A0A7C1HLV2-F1
#
_entry.id   AF-A0A7C1HLV2-F1
#
_cell.length_a   1.000
_cell.length_b   1.000
_cell.length_c   1.000
_cell.angle_alpha   90.00
_cell.angle_beta   90.00
_cell.angle_gamma   90.00
#
_symmetry.space_group_name_H-M   'P 1'
#
loop_
_entity.id
_entity.type
_entity.pdbx_description
1 polymer ?
#
loop_
_entity_poly.entity_id
_entity_poly.type
_entity_poly.pdbx_seq_one_letter_code
_entity_poly.pdbx_strand_id
1 'polypeptide(L)'
;MIPHLHREGLLALEISELTGSTSTDDVSRILERLEGPAPLGSPPDTVLATSMVSHGVDVDRFNAMIFYGMPRQNAEYIQASSRVGRSHVGIVFACLHPVRERDRSHYAYFIKFHKFLGQLVEPVAINRWSKFSVNRTLPGLFMAVLLQLVANRSRESNPNRYYMVDFVRGKVSDGSLRSEHFIPILEDAYDVQNPTTPGEIAFRDEIYLRVRQYLDWILSPTAGLNFVSDVLIPKPMRSLRDVDEAIPIELDSLGSQWTARTGGR
;
A
#
# COMPACT_ATOMS: atom_id res chain seq x y z
N MET A 1 -27.34 -26.11 -6.56
CA MET A 1 -28.75 -26.06 -6.11
C MET A 1 -28.95 -27.11 -5.03
N ILE A 2 -29.27 -26.73 -3.78
CA ILE A 2 -29.39 -27.67 -2.66
C ILE A 2 -30.81 -28.29 -2.70
N PRO A 3 -30.97 -29.60 -3.02
CA PRO A 3 -32.29 -30.21 -3.29
C PRO A 3 -33.26 -30.29 -2.10
N HIS A 4 -32.77 -29.97 -0.90
CA HIS A 4 -33.54 -30.06 0.34
C HIS A 4 -34.34 -28.78 0.61
N LEU A 5 -33.79 -27.59 0.30
CA LEU A 5 -34.45 -26.30 0.53
C LEU A 5 -35.71 -26.12 -0.34
N HIS A 6 -35.65 -26.58 -1.59
CA HIS A 6 -36.79 -26.54 -2.51
C HIS A 6 -37.97 -27.41 -2.04
N ARG A 7 -37.70 -28.52 -1.33
CA ARG A 7 -38.74 -29.40 -0.80
C ARG A 7 -39.50 -28.77 0.37
N GLU A 8 -38.87 -27.84 1.08
CA GLU A 8 -39.46 -27.10 2.20
C GLU A 8 -40.08 -25.76 1.77
N GLY A 9 -40.14 -25.47 0.46
CA GLY A 9 -40.71 -24.23 -0.08
C GLY A 9 -39.81 -23.00 0.11
N LEU A 10 -38.54 -23.18 0.47
CA LEU A 10 -37.58 -22.10 0.63
C LEU A 10 -36.94 -21.74 -0.72
N LEU A 11 -36.75 -20.44 -0.96
CA LEU A 11 -36.07 -19.93 -2.15
C LEU A 11 -34.60 -20.36 -2.14
N ALA A 12 -34.07 -20.72 -3.31
CA ALA A 12 -32.66 -21.00 -3.48
C ALA A 12 -31.84 -19.72 -3.27
N LEU A 13 -30.63 -19.86 -2.71
CA LEU A 13 -29.69 -18.74 -2.57
C LEU A 13 -29.14 -18.35 -3.95
N GLU A 14 -29.03 -17.04 -4.19
CA GLU A 14 -28.34 -16.53 -5.37
C GLU A 14 -26.90 -16.19 -5.01
N ILE A 15 -25.94 -16.86 -5.66
CA ILE A 15 -24.53 -16.82 -5.26
C ILE A 15 -23.75 -15.93 -6.23
N SER A 16 -23.05 -14.93 -5.69
CA SER A 16 -22.05 -14.12 -6.39
C SER A 16 -20.68 -14.36 -5.77
N GLU A 17 -19.62 -14.42 -6.58
CA GLU A 17 -18.25 -14.66 -6.11
C GLU A 17 -17.39 -13.40 -6.20
N LEU A 18 -16.80 -12.99 -5.07
CA LEU A 18 -15.85 -11.89 -4.98
C LEU A 18 -14.47 -12.42 -4.58
N THR A 19 -13.62 -12.66 -5.58
CA THR A 19 -12.26 -13.19 -5.41
C THR A 19 -11.24 -12.23 -6.02
N GLY A 20 -9.95 -12.40 -5.69
CA GLY A 20 -8.89 -11.55 -6.26
C GLY A 20 -8.76 -11.61 -7.79
N SER A 21 -9.42 -12.55 -8.46
CA SER A 21 -9.48 -12.67 -9.92
C SER A 21 -10.77 -12.11 -10.55
N THR A 22 -11.72 -11.63 -9.75
CA THR A 22 -12.95 -11.00 -10.26
C THR A 22 -12.61 -9.61 -10.83
N SER A 23 -13.10 -9.30 -12.04
CA SER A 23 -12.81 -8.00 -12.68
C SER A 23 -13.42 -6.83 -11.90
N THR A 24 -12.81 -5.64 -11.97
CA THR A 24 -13.32 -4.44 -11.27
C THR A 24 -14.75 -4.09 -11.69
N ASP A 25 -15.10 -4.31 -12.96
CA ASP A 25 -16.44 -4.04 -13.49
C ASP A 25 -17.46 -5.04 -12.94
N ASP A 26 -17.08 -6.31 -12.79
CA ASP A 26 -17.93 -7.34 -12.18
C ASP A 26 -18.13 -7.06 -10.69
N VAL A 27 -17.07 -6.68 -9.97
CA VAL A 27 -17.16 -6.26 -8.57
C VAL A 27 -18.16 -5.12 -8.45
N SER A 28 -17.98 -4.04 -9.22
CA SER A 28 -18.85 -2.85 -9.15
C SER A 28 -20.32 -3.21 -9.41
N ARG A 29 -20.61 -4.02 -10.44
CA ARG A 29 -21.97 -4.49 -10.74
C ARG A 29 -22.59 -5.32 -9.62
N ILE A 30 -21.81 -6.21 -9.00
CA ILE A 30 -22.27 -7.02 -7.86
C ILE A 30 -22.57 -6.11 -6.66
N LEU A 31 -21.73 -5.11 -6.40
CA LEU A 31 -21.92 -4.19 -5.28
C LEU A 31 -23.13 -3.28 -5.45
N GLU A 32 -23.32 -2.66 -6.62
CA GLU A 32 -24.48 -1.82 -6.91
C GLU A 32 -25.80 -2.58 -6.68
N ARG A 33 -25.83 -3.85 -7.09
CA ARG A 33 -26.97 -4.73 -6.86
C ARG A 33 -27.19 -5.03 -5.37
N LEU A 34 -26.13 -5.27 -4.62
CA LEU A 34 -26.18 -5.57 -3.19
C LEU A 34 -26.54 -4.36 -2.33
N GLU A 35 -26.23 -3.14 -2.77
CA GLU A 35 -26.62 -1.89 -2.11
C GLU A 35 -28.12 -1.56 -2.29
N GLY A 36 -28.70 -1.91 -3.43
CA GLY A 36 -30.12 -1.68 -3.70
C GLY A 36 -31.07 -2.50 -2.81
N PRO A 37 -32.34 -2.11 -2.64
CA PRO A 37 -33.32 -2.92 -1.91
C PRO A 37 -33.64 -4.20 -2.68
N ALA A 38 -33.67 -5.34 -1.98
CA ALA A 38 -34.16 -6.59 -2.57
C ALA A 38 -35.68 -6.49 -2.86
N PRO A 39 -36.12 -6.84 -4.09
CA PRO A 39 -37.55 -6.97 -4.39
C PRO A 39 -38.23 -7.99 -3.48
N LEU A 40 -39.50 -7.74 -3.14
CA LEU A 40 -40.27 -8.66 -2.31
C LEU A 40 -40.38 -10.03 -3.02
N GLY A 41 -39.91 -11.10 -2.37
CA GLY A 41 -39.91 -12.45 -2.93
C GLY A 41 -38.69 -12.80 -3.80
N SER A 42 -37.66 -11.95 -3.86
CA SER A 42 -36.37 -12.32 -4.46
C SER A 42 -35.62 -13.33 -3.58
N PRO A 43 -34.80 -14.20 -4.18
CA PRO A 43 -33.89 -15.05 -3.41
C PRO A 43 -32.94 -14.20 -2.56
N PRO A 44 -32.44 -14.72 -1.42
CA PRO A 44 -31.42 -14.04 -0.64
C PRO A 44 -30.11 -13.95 -1.43
N ASP A 45 -29.56 -12.74 -1.52
CA ASP A 45 -28.23 -12.53 -2.10
C ASP A 45 -27.16 -13.15 -1.18
N THR A 46 -26.29 -14.00 -1.73
CA THR A 46 -25.16 -14.62 -1.03
C THR A 46 -23.88 -14.28 -1.74
N VAL A 47 -22.89 -13.78 -0.99
CA VAL A 47 -21.57 -13.47 -1.52
C VAL A 47 -20.56 -14.44 -0.96
N LEU A 48 -19.92 -15.21 -1.85
CA LEU A 48 -18.74 -15.99 -1.50
C LEU A 48 -17.51 -15.11 -1.69
N ALA A 49 -16.78 -14.85 -0.61
CA ALA A 49 -15.60 -14.02 -0.65
C ALA A 49 -14.44 -14.64 0.13
N THR A 50 -13.22 -14.37 -0.33
CA THR A 50 -11.98 -14.79 0.36
C THR A 50 -11.37 -13.63 1.14
N SER A 51 -10.57 -12.78 0.50
CA SER A 51 -9.93 -11.61 1.10
C SER A 51 -10.55 -10.27 0.68
N MET A 52 -11.39 -10.27 -0.35
CA MET A 52 -11.96 -9.05 -0.94
C MET A 52 -13.01 -8.35 -0.06
N VAL A 53 -13.75 -9.08 0.79
CA VAL A 53 -14.66 -8.45 1.77
C VAL A 53 -13.89 -7.71 2.87
N SER A 54 -12.61 -8.00 3.07
CA SER A 54 -11.74 -7.24 3.98
C SER A 54 -11.29 -5.89 3.39
N HIS A 55 -11.36 -5.70 2.06
CA HIS A 55 -10.85 -4.52 1.37
C HIS A 55 -12.01 -3.65 0.84
N GLY A 56 -12.60 -2.84 1.73
CA GLY A 56 -13.31 -1.61 1.36
C GLY A 56 -14.73 -1.73 0.79
N VAL A 57 -15.24 -2.94 0.55
CA VAL A 57 -16.65 -3.15 0.19
C VAL A 57 -17.54 -2.93 1.41
N ASP A 58 -18.51 -2.02 1.31
CA ASP A 58 -19.43 -1.71 2.38
C ASP A 58 -20.89 -1.86 1.95
N VAL A 59 -21.57 -2.90 2.44
CA VAL A 59 -22.96 -3.18 2.09
C VAL A 59 -23.78 -3.29 3.37
N ASP A 60 -24.66 -2.31 3.59
CA ASP A 60 -25.47 -2.20 4.81
C ASP A 60 -26.50 -3.33 4.98
N ARG A 61 -26.79 -4.06 3.90
CA ARG A 61 -27.76 -5.16 3.84
C ARG A 61 -27.23 -6.48 4.40
N PHE A 62 -25.92 -6.61 4.66
CA PHE A 62 -25.39 -7.85 5.23
C PHE A 62 -25.85 -8.05 6.68
N ASN A 63 -26.66 -9.10 6.88
CA ASN A 63 -27.21 -9.48 8.18
C ASN A 63 -26.73 -10.87 8.65
N ALA A 64 -26.09 -11.65 7.79
CA ALA A 64 -25.50 -12.93 8.15
C ALA A 64 -24.12 -13.11 7.52
N MET A 65 -23.19 -13.71 8.25
CA MET A 65 -21.87 -14.09 7.74
C MET A 65 -21.44 -15.43 8.31
N ILE A 66 -20.75 -16.21 7.48
CA ILE A 66 -20.17 -17.48 7.87
C ILE A 66 -18.68 -17.43 7.57
N PHE A 67 -17.86 -17.49 8.62
CA PHE A 67 -16.43 -17.73 8.50
C PHE A 67 -16.19 -19.24 8.41
N TYR A 68 -15.64 -19.70 7.28
CA TYR A 68 -15.19 -21.08 7.14
C TYR A 68 -13.71 -21.20 7.52
N GLY A 69 -13.47 -21.38 8.81
CA GLY A 69 -12.17 -21.28 9.47
C GLY A 69 -11.81 -19.84 9.81
N MET A 70 -10.83 -19.67 10.71
CA MET A 70 -10.38 -18.32 11.08
C MET A 70 -9.57 -17.67 9.94
N PRO A 71 -9.71 -16.36 9.71
CA PRO A 71 -8.81 -15.58 8.86
C PRO A 71 -7.35 -15.69 9.30
N ARG A 72 -6.42 -15.17 8.48
CA ARG A 72 -4.99 -15.25 8.83
C ARG A 72 -4.60 -14.26 9.91
N GLN A 73 -5.20 -13.08 9.88
CA GLN A 73 -4.93 -12.00 10.83
C GLN A 73 -6.19 -11.68 11.63
N ASN A 74 -6.01 -11.26 12.88
CA ASN A 74 -7.14 -10.88 13.72
C ASN A 74 -7.82 -9.61 13.18
N ALA A 75 -7.06 -8.71 12.55
CA ALA A 75 -7.58 -7.52 11.88
C ALA A 75 -8.60 -7.88 10.79
N GLU A 76 -8.32 -8.88 9.95
CA GLU A 76 -9.23 -9.33 8.88
C GLU A 76 -10.55 -9.85 9.46
N TYR A 77 -10.49 -10.62 10.55
CA TYR A 77 -11.67 -11.12 11.25
C TYR A 77 -12.55 -9.99 11.78
N ILE A 78 -11.93 -9.00 12.44
CA ILE A 78 -12.64 -7.83 12.98
C ILE A 78 -13.28 -7.03 11.85
N GLN A 79 -12.51 -6.73 10.81
CA GLN A 79 -13.00 -5.94 9.67
C GLN A 79 -14.17 -6.64 8.99
N ALA A 80 -14.04 -7.93 8.67
CA ALA A 80 -15.10 -8.68 7.99
C ALA A 80 -16.34 -8.84 8.89
N SER A 81 -16.17 -9.25 10.15
CA SER A 81 -17.31 -9.43 11.07
C SER A 81 -18.06 -8.13 11.35
N SER A 82 -17.37 -6.99 11.38
CA SER A 82 -17.99 -5.66 11.55
C SER A 82 -18.84 -5.18 10.36
N ARG A 83 -18.81 -5.89 9.22
CA ARG A 83 -19.67 -5.61 8.07
C ARG A 83 -21.10 -6.13 8.28
N VAL A 84 -21.32 -6.97 9.28
CA VAL A 84 -22.61 -7.63 9.51
C VAL A 84 -23.37 -6.91 10.61
N GLY A 85 -24.67 -6.70 10.38
CA GLY A 85 -25.56 -6.21 11.41
C GLY A 85 -25.46 -4.71 11.69
N ARG A 86 -25.16 -3.90 10.66
CA ARG A 86 -25.08 -2.43 10.75
C ARG A 86 -26.45 -1.77 10.85
N SER A 87 -27.38 -2.19 9.99
CA SER A 87 -28.73 -1.62 9.92
C SER A 87 -29.75 -2.39 10.77
N HIS A 88 -29.54 -3.70 10.92
CA HIS A 88 -30.43 -4.61 11.64
C HIS A 88 -29.59 -5.58 12.47
N VAL A 89 -30.20 -6.33 13.39
CA VAL A 89 -29.48 -7.38 14.14
C VAL A 89 -28.87 -8.37 13.14
N GLY A 90 -27.56 -8.56 13.24
CA GLY A 90 -26.80 -9.48 12.40
C GLY A 90 -26.28 -10.68 13.18
N ILE A 91 -26.00 -11.78 12.47
CA ILE A 91 -25.48 -13.03 13.05
C ILE A 91 -24.21 -13.44 12.32
N VAL A 92 -23.16 -13.74 13.08
CA VAL A 92 -21.89 -14.23 12.55
C VAL A 92 -21.64 -15.65 13.06
N PHE A 93 -21.49 -16.58 12.15
CA PHE A 93 -21.12 -17.97 12.45
C PHE A 93 -19.62 -18.17 12.19
N ALA A 94 -18.89 -18.65 13.19
CA ALA A 94 -17.49 -19.05 13.04
C ALA A 94 -17.40 -20.58 12.96
N CYS A 95 -17.35 -21.12 11.74
CA CYS A 95 -17.21 -22.55 11.47
C CYS A 95 -15.74 -22.95 11.51
N LEU A 96 -15.25 -23.31 12.70
CA LEU A 96 -13.83 -23.62 12.95
C LEU A 96 -13.46 -25.04 12.52
N HIS A 97 -12.30 -25.20 11.87
CA HIS A 97 -11.87 -26.51 11.38
C HIS A 97 -11.17 -27.32 12.49
N PRO A 98 -11.67 -28.50 12.89
CA PRO A 98 -11.18 -29.23 14.07
C PRO A 98 -9.74 -29.75 13.94
N VAL A 99 -9.26 -29.98 12.71
CA VAL A 99 -7.88 -30.44 12.47
C VAL A 99 -6.85 -29.29 12.53
N ARG A 100 -7.27 -28.04 12.31
CA ARG A 100 -6.33 -26.91 12.27
C ARG A 100 -6.06 -26.44 13.70
N GLU A 101 -4.80 -26.51 14.12
CA GLU A 101 -4.37 -26.12 15.47
C GLU A 101 -4.78 -24.69 15.83
N ARG A 102 -4.61 -23.75 14.89
CA ARG A 102 -5.04 -22.35 15.06
C ARG A 102 -6.55 -22.26 15.36
N ASP A 103 -7.37 -22.91 14.55
CA ASP A 103 -8.82 -22.89 14.71
C ASP A 103 -9.25 -23.56 16.03
N ARG A 104 -8.57 -24.65 16.44
CA ARG A 104 -8.78 -25.26 17.77
C ARG A 104 -8.44 -24.29 18.91
N SER A 105 -7.37 -23.53 18.79
CA SER A 105 -6.99 -22.52 19.78
C SER A 105 -8.06 -21.43 19.88
N HIS A 106 -8.54 -20.89 18.75
CA HIS A 106 -9.64 -19.92 18.75
C HIS A 106 -10.94 -20.51 19.32
N TYR A 107 -11.23 -21.78 19.07
CA TYR A 107 -12.40 -22.45 19.66
C TYR A 107 -12.27 -22.52 21.19
N ALA A 108 -11.13 -23.01 21.69
CA ALA A 108 -10.89 -23.18 23.12
C ALA A 108 -10.91 -21.84 23.89
N TYR A 109 -10.47 -20.75 23.26
CA TYR A 109 -10.38 -19.44 23.88
C TYR A 109 -11.37 -18.41 23.34
N PHE A 110 -12.44 -18.84 22.67
CA PHE A 110 -13.33 -17.97 21.89
C PHE A 110 -13.84 -16.74 22.66
N ILE A 111 -14.29 -16.92 23.91
CA ILE A 111 -14.79 -15.83 24.76
C ILE A 111 -13.65 -14.86 25.12
N LYS A 112 -12.48 -15.37 25.50
CA LYS A 112 -11.31 -14.53 25.85
C LYS A 112 -10.81 -13.77 24.62
N PHE A 113 -10.76 -14.44 23.47
CA PHE A 113 -10.41 -13.83 22.18
C PHE A 113 -11.29 -12.61 21.89
N HIS A 114 -12.61 -12.74 22.01
CA HIS A 114 -13.54 -11.62 21.80
C HIS A 114 -13.43 -10.52 22.87
N LYS A 115 -13.12 -10.88 24.12
CA LYS A 115 -12.88 -9.90 25.19
C LYS A 115 -11.65 -9.02 24.93
N PHE A 116 -10.61 -9.57 24.32
CA PHE A 116 -9.34 -8.88 24.05
C PHE A 116 -9.11 -8.59 22.56
N LEU A 117 -10.18 -8.59 21.76
CA LEU A 117 -10.12 -8.61 20.30
C LEU A 117 -9.25 -7.49 19.71
N GLY A 118 -9.42 -6.25 20.20
CA GLY A 118 -8.62 -5.11 19.74
C GLY A 118 -7.15 -5.15 20.18
N GLN A 119 -6.82 -5.81 21.29
CA GLN A 119 -5.44 -5.95 21.78
C GLN A 119 -4.67 -7.06 21.06
N LEU A 120 -5.39 -8.01 20.46
CA LEU A 120 -4.81 -9.12 19.70
C LEU A 120 -4.57 -8.78 18.24
N VAL A 121 -4.86 -7.55 17.80
CA VAL A 121 -4.54 -7.09 16.45
C VAL A 121 -3.01 -7.04 16.30
N GLU A 122 -2.49 -7.83 15.38
CA GLU A 122 -1.07 -7.87 15.10
C GLU A 122 -0.60 -6.50 14.55
N PRO A 123 0.50 -5.91 15.07
CA PRO A 123 1.05 -4.72 14.47
C PRO A 123 1.53 -5.05 13.06
N VAL A 124 1.28 -4.15 12.11
CA VAL A 124 1.87 -4.27 10.77
C VAL A 124 3.38 -4.25 10.93
N ALA A 125 4.05 -5.28 10.42
CA ALA A 125 5.50 -5.39 10.47
C ALA A 125 6.14 -4.30 9.60
N ILE A 126 6.34 -3.11 10.16
CA ILE A 126 7.00 -1.99 9.50
C ILE A 126 8.44 -1.96 9.97
N ASN A 127 9.38 -2.24 9.07
CA ASN A 127 10.80 -2.00 9.33
C ASN A 127 11.14 -0.56 8.94
N ARG A 128 11.24 0.33 9.94
CA ARG A 128 11.62 1.74 9.75
C ARG A 128 12.93 1.89 8.98
N TRP A 129 13.90 1.02 9.24
CA TRP A 129 15.25 1.09 8.67
C TRP A 129 15.41 0.19 7.44
N SER A 130 14.34 0.05 6.64
CA SER A 130 14.43 -0.66 5.37
C SER A 130 15.44 0.00 4.44
N LYS A 131 16.50 -0.73 4.08
CA LYS A 131 17.66 -0.25 3.32
C LYS A 131 17.30 0.49 2.02
N PHE A 132 16.24 0.07 1.33
CA PHE A 132 15.85 0.69 0.06
C PHE A 132 14.94 1.92 0.22
N SER A 133 14.35 2.11 1.40
CA SER A 133 13.41 3.22 1.63
C SER A 133 14.09 4.58 1.60
N VAL A 134 15.31 4.70 2.15
CA VAL A 134 16.13 5.94 2.07
C VAL A 134 16.45 6.29 0.63
N ASN A 135 16.87 5.32 -0.19
CA ASN A 135 17.15 5.55 -1.61
C ASN A 135 15.94 6.14 -2.35
N ARG A 136 14.73 5.72 -1.97
CA ARG A 136 13.50 6.14 -2.64
C ARG A 136 13.00 7.52 -2.18
N THR A 137 13.12 7.80 -0.90
CA THR A 137 12.54 9.00 -0.26
C THR A 137 13.52 10.18 -0.26
N LEU A 138 14.82 9.93 -0.18
CA LEU A 138 15.86 10.94 -0.05
C LEU A 138 15.96 11.93 -1.24
N PRO A 139 15.82 11.54 -2.53
CA PRO A 139 15.85 12.50 -3.62
C PRO A 139 14.69 13.51 -3.52
N GLY A 140 13.52 13.06 -3.06
CA GLY A 140 12.37 13.93 -2.82
C GLY A 140 12.61 14.92 -1.68
N LEU A 141 13.17 14.44 -0.56
CA LEU A 141 13.53 15.30 0.56
C LEU A 141 14.66 16.28 0.20
N PHE A 142 15.66 15.85 -0.56
CA PHE A 142 16.70 16.73 -1.09
C PHE A 142 16.10 17.87 -1.92
N MET A 143 15.17 17.56 -2.82
CA MET A 143 14.45 18.57 -3.59
C MET A 143 13.59 19.47 -2.70
N ALA A 144 12.94 18.94 -1.67
CA ALA A 144 12.17 19.74 -0.73
C ALA A 144 13.06 20.74 0.02
N VAL A 145 14.23 20.31 0.51
CA VAL A 145 15.20 21.22 1.14
C VAL A 145 15.70 22.27 0.15
N LEU A 146 16.05 21.87 -1.07
CA LEU A 146 16.51 22.78 -2.13
C LEU A 146 15.47 23.87 -2.44
N LEU A 147 14.23 23.45 -2.70
CA LEU A 147 13.19 24.33 -3.20
C LEU A 147 12.51 25.14 -2.09
N GLN A 148 12.39 24.60 -0.88
CA GLN A 148 11.63 25.26 0.19
C GLN A 148 12.50 25.93 1.25
N LEU A 149 13.74 25.48 1.45
CA LEU A 149 14.61 26.05 2.48
C LEU A 149 15.75 26.84 1.85
N VAL A 150 16.51 26.24 0.94
CA VAL A 150 17.64 26.91 0.29
C VAL A 150 17.14 28.05 -0.59
N ALA A 151 16.17 27.80 -1.47
CA ALA A 151 15.67 28.83 -2.38
C ALA A 151 15.09 30.03 -1.62
N ASN A 152 14.31 29.79 -0.56
CA ASN A 152 13.70 30.86 0.24
C ASN A 152 14.74 31.65 1.08
N ARG A 153 15.87 31.05 1.44
CA ARG A 153 16.97 31.74 2.16
C ARG A 153 17.92 32.51 1.24
N SER A 154 17.96 32.17 -0.04
CA SER A 154 18.94 32.68 -1.02
C SER A 154 18.82 34.17 -1.36
N ARG A 155 17.73 34.84 -0.93
CA ARG A 155 17.37 36.23 -1.32
C ARG A 155 17.26 36.44 -2.84
N GLU A 156 17.16 35.37 -3.63
CA GLU A 156 16.94 35.45 -5.07
C GLU A 156 15.58 36.05 -5.39
N SER A 157 15.53 36.95 -6.38
CA SER A 157 14.28 37.60 -6.79
C SER A 157 13.28 36.62 -7.41
N ASN A 158 13.76 35.53 -7.99
CA ASN A 158 12.95 34.44 -8.54
C ASN A 158 13.41 33.08 -7.98
N PRO A 159 12.81 32.61 -6.87
CA PRO A 159 13.11 31.31 -6.28
C PRO A 159 12.89 30.12 -7.24
N ASN A 160 12.05 30.27 -8.26
CA ASN A 160 11.79 29.20 -9.23
C ASN A 160 13.01 28.85 -10.09
N ARG A 161 14.08 29.66 -10.05
CA ARG A 161 15.35 29.31 -10.69
C ARG A 161 16.01 28.08 -10.07
N TYR A 162 15.70 27.75 -8.82
CA TYR A 162 16.20 26.55 -8.14
C TYR A 162 15.65 25.23 -8.70
N TYR A 163 14.63 25.28 -9.56
CA TYR A 163 14.21 24.10 -10.34
C TYR A 163 15.18 23.78 -11.48
N MET A 164 15.93 24.77 -11.98
CA MET A 164 16.74 24.67 -13.18
C MET A 164 18.16 24.21 -12.86
N VAL A 165 18.62 23.17 -13.54
CA VAL A 165 19.91 22.55 -13.25
C VAL A 165 21.08 23.51 -13.49
N ASP A 166 21.05 24.32 -14.54
CA ASP A 166 22.14 25.26 -14.85
C ASP A 166 22.31 26.34 -13.77
N PHE A 167 21.19 26.80 -13.21
CA PHE A 167 21.24 27.78 -12.12
C PHE A 167 21.79 27.16 -10.84
N VAL A 168 21.30 25.98 -10.45
CA VAL A 168 21.78 25.28 -9.26
C VAL A 168 23.24 24.86 -9.42
N ARG A 169 23.64 24.41 -10.61
CA ARG A 169 25.04 24.15 -10.96
C ARG A 169 25.92 25.36 -10.71
N GLY A 170 25.49 26.56 -11.13
CA GLY A 170 26.19 27.80 -10.83
C GLY A 170 26.41 28.01 -9.33
N LYS A 171 25.37 27.79 -8.52
CA LYS A 171 25.44 27.91 -7.05
C LYS A 171 26.30 26.84 -6.38
N VAL A 172 26.38 25.64 -6.94
CA VAL A 172 27.30 24.60 -6.44
C VAL A 172 28.74 24.96 -6.81
N SER A 173 28.97 25.41 -8.05
CA SER A 173 30.29 25.80 -8.55
C SER A 173 30.89 27.01 -7.83
N ASP A 174 30.07 28.02 -7.50
CA ASP A 174 30.52 29.21 -6.74
C ASP A 174 30.61 28.94 -5.23
N GLY A 175 30.20 27.76 -4.77
CA GLY A 175 30.26 27.33 -3.38
C GLY A 175 29.17 27.92 -2.48
N SER A 176 28.17 28.62 -3.03
CA SER A 176 27.00 29.11 -2.30
C SER A 176 26.06 27.97 -1.89
N LEU A 177 26.12 26.82 -2.59
CA LEU A 177 25.37 25.62 -2.29
C LEU A 177 26.31 24.45 -2.02
N ARG A 178 26.25 23.94 -0.80
CA ARG A 178 27.12 22.86 -0.27
C ARG A 178 26.30 21.82 0.47
N SER A 179 26.87 20.64 0.67
CA SER A 179 26.24 19.52 1.38
C SER A 179 25.79 19.85 2.81
N GLU A 180 26.49 20.76 3.50
CA GLU A 180 26.13 21.29 4.82
C GLU A 180 24.78 22.02 4.87
N HIS A 181 24.27 22.49 3.74
CA HIS A 181 22.94 23.10 3.65
C HIS A 181 21.82 22.06 3.63
N PHE A 182 22.15 20.78 3.45
CA PHE A 182 21.19 19.67 3.34
C PHE A 182 21.29 18.70 4.51
N ILE A 183 22.51 18.25 4.82
CA ILE A 183 22.76 17.13 5.73
C ILE A 183 22.07 17.31 7.09
N PRO A 184 22.21 18.43 7.82
CA PRO A 184 21.61 18.56 9.16
C PRO A 184 20.07 18.48 9.12
N ILE A 185 19.45 19.01 8.07
CA ILE A 185 17.98 18.99 7.90
C ILE A 185 17.51 17.59 7.53
N LEU A 186 18.28 16.87 6.72
CA LEU A 186 17.96 15.50 6.34
C LEU A 186 18.18 14.54 7.53
N GLU A 187 19.23 14.72 8.32
CA GLU A 187 19.45 13.97 9.56
C GLU A 187 18.31 14.18 10.56
N ASP A 188 17.83 15.42 10.70
CA ASP A 188 16.64 15.74 11.51
C ASP A 188 15.38 15.06 10.96
N ALA A 189 15.15 15.13 9.65
CA ALA A 189 13.96 14.55 9.01
C ALA A 189 13.87 13.02 9.14
N TYR A 190 15.01 12.31 9.17
CA TYR A 190 15.05 10.87 9.40
C TYR A 190 15.25 10.47 10.87
N ASP A 191 15.46 11.44 11.77
CA ASP A 191 15.78 11.25 13.18
C ASP A 191 17.06 10.42 13.39
N VAL A 192 18.13 10.80 12.68
CA VAL A 192 19.43 10.11 12.68
C VAL A 192 20.60 11.03 13.06
N GLN A 193 20.32 12.14 13.75
CA GLN A 193 21.34 13.06 14.25
C GLN A 193 22.32 12.36 15.22
N ASN A 194 21.80 11.45 16.05
CA ASN A 194 22.53 10.69 17.05
C ASN A 194 22.25 9.19 16.89
N PRO A 195 22.78 8.54 15.85
CA PRO A 195 22.43 7.16 15.54
C PRO A 195 23.00 6.20 16.59
N THR A 196 22.14 5.34 17.13
CA THR A 196 22.43 4.32 18.15
C THR A 196 22.27 2.90 17.62
N THR A 197 21.45 2.71 16.60
CA THR A 197 21.20 1.39 15.98
C THR A 197 21.93 1.24 14.65
N PRO A 198 22.25 0.00 14.21
CA PRO A 198 22.85 -0.23 12.89
C PRO A 198 22.02 0.33 11.73
N GLY A 199 20.69 0.37 11.87
CA GLY A 199 19.78 0.95 10.89
C GLY A 199 19.90 2.47 10.79
N GLU A 200 19.97 3.15 11.93
CA GLU A 200 20.19 4.61 12.00
C GLU A 200 21.54 5.00 11.41
N ILE A 201 22.60 4.25 11.76
CA ILE A 201 23.95 4.46 11.22
C ILE A 201 23.93 4.32 9.69
N ALA A 202 23.34 3.24 9.17
CA ALA A 202 23.25 2.99 7.74
C ALA A 202 22.47 4.10 6.99
N PHE A 203 21.39 4.61 7.58
CA PHE A 203 20.62 5.72 6.98
C PHE A 203 21.41 7.01 6.98
N ARG A 204 22.09 7.32 8.09
CA ARG A 204 22.95 8.49 8.18
C ARG A 204 24.05 8.44 7.12
N ASP A 205 24.76 7.31 7.01
CA ASP A 205 25.82 7.10 6.02
C ASP A 205 25.28 7.26 4.59
N GLU A 206 24.09 6.73 4.31
CA GLU A 206 23.45 6.88 3.00
C GLU A 206 23.08 8.34 2.70
N ILE A 207 22.60 9.11 3.70
CA ILE A 207 22.32 10.55 3.53
C ILE A 207 23.60 11.30 3.13
N TYR A 208 24.70 11.08 3.85
CA TYR A 208 25.99 11.72 3.52
C TYR A 208 26.46 11.37 2.11
N LEU A 209 26.40 10.09 1.74
CA LEU A 209 26.81 9.60 0.43
C LEU A 209 25.96 10.21 -0.68
N ARG A 210 24.64 10.14 -0.54
CA ARG A 210 23.68 10.56 -1.58
C ARG A 210 23.63 12.05 -1.78
N VAL A 211 23.69 12.85 -0.71
CA VAL A 211 23.74 14.31 -0.85
C VAL A 211 24.96 14.74 -1.67
N ARG A 212 26.13 14.12 -1.45
CA ARG A 212 27.32 14.38 -2.25
C ARG A 212 27.13 13.97 -3.70
N GLN A 213 26.62 12.76 -3.93
CA GLN A 213 26.32 12.27 -5.29
C GLN A 213 25.33 13.16 -6.04
N TYR A 214 24.28 13.66 -5.37
CA TYR A 214 23.31 14.59 -5.98
C TYR A 214 23.98 15.88 -6.44
N LEU A 215 24.86 16.46 -5.61
CA LEU A 215 25.61 17.66 -5.99
C LEU A 215 26.60 17.37 -7.13
N ASP A 216 27.26 16.21 -7.12
CA ASP A 216 28.17 15.78 -8.20
C ASP A 216 27.43 15.58 -9.53
N TRP A 217 26.21 15.01 -9.51
CA TRP A 217 25.38 14.87 -10.71
C TRP A 217 24.87 16.21 -11.23
N ILE A 218 24.57 17.17 -10.36
CA ILE A 218 24.22 18.54 -10.76
C ILE A 218 25.42 19.22 -11.46
N LEU A 219 26.63 18.97 -10.99
CA LEU A 219 27.86 19.48 -11.61
C LEU A 219 28.18 18.80 -12.95
N SER A 220 27.74 17.56 -13.13
CA SER A 220 28.00 16.78 -14.34
C SER A 220 27.28 17.37 -15.57
N PRO A 221 27.84 17.20 -16.78
CA PRO A 221 27.18 17.64 -18.02
C PRO A 221 25.80 16.99 -18.18
N THR A 222 24.78 17.81 -18.38
CA THR A 222 23.40 17.36 -18.58
C THR A 222 23.08 17.25 -20.05
N ALA A 223 22.96 16.02 -20.58
CA ALA A 223 22.61 15.76 -21.97
C ALA A 223 21.12 16.11 -22.26
N GLY A 224 20.79 17.41 -22.31
CA GLY A 224 19.44 17.91 -22.62
C GLY A 224 18.45 17.90 -21.45
N LEU A 225 18.90 17.66 -20.22
CA LEU A 225 18.08 17.76 -19.02
C LEU A 225 18.08 19.18 -18.46
N ASN A 226 16.89 19.73 -18.20
CA ASN A 226 16.73 21.11 -17.73
C ASN A 226 16.46 21.22 -16.22
N PHE A 227 15.82 20.21 -15.63
CA PHE A 227 15.42 20.25 -14.22
C PHE A 227 16.39 19.51 -13.31
N VAL A 228 16.59 20.02 -12.10
CA VAL A 228 17.41 19.35 -11.07
C VAL A 228 16.85 17.97 -10.76
N SER A 229 15.53 17.81 -10.68
CA SER A 229 14.90 16.51 -10.39
C SER A 229 15.21 15.43 -11.44
N ASP A 230 15.55 15.82 -12.67
CA ASP A 230 15.84 14.87 -13.74
C ASP A 230 17.25 14.31 -13.70
N VAL A 231 18.18 14.99 -13.03
CA VAL A 231 19.59 14.55 -12.90
C VAL A 231 19.84 13.69 -11.66
N LEU A 232 18.91 13.67 -10.71
CA LEU A 232 19.03 12.87 -9.50
C LEU A 232 18.77 11.39 -9.79
N ILE A 233 19.61 10.52 -9.23
CA ILE A 233 19.46 9.06 -9.33
C ILE A 233 19.36 8.44 -7.92
N PRO A 234 18.25 7.77 -7.56
CA PRO A 234 17.01 7.68 -8.33
C PRO A 234 16.28 9.04 -8.38
N LYS A 235 15.37 9.19 -9.35
CA LYS A 235 14.53 10.38 -9.45
C LYS A 235 13.57 10.48 -8.26
N PRO A 236 13.22 11.70 -7.81
CA PRO A 236 12.16 11.90 -6.82
C PRO A 236 10.87 11.16 -7.21
N MET A 237 10.23 10.49 -6.24
CA MET A 237 8.92 9.86 -6.45
C MET A 237 7.90 10.89 -6.92
N ARG A 238 7.07 10.51 -7.89
CA ARG A 238 5.87 11.27 -8.28
C ARG A 238 4.62 10.66 -7.67
N SER A 239 4.66 9.37 -7.37
CA SER A 239 3.61 8.60 -6.70
C SER A 239 4.21 7.65 -5.67
N LEU A 240 3.46 7.40 -4.59
CA LEU A 240 3.79 6.34 -3.61
C LEU A 240 3.69 4.93 -4.21
N ARG A 241 3.10 4.81 -5.42
CA ARG A 241 3.06 3.56 -6.20
C ARG A 241 4.31 3.33 -7.03
N ASP A 242 5.20 4.31 -7.12
CA ASP A 242 6.44 4.17 -7.88
C ASP A 242 7.48 3.32 -7.10
N VAL A 243 7.08 2.17 -6.55
CA VAL A 243 7.93 1.31 -5.72
C VAL A 243 8.77 0.33 -6.55
N ASP A 244 8.32 -0.01 -7.75
CA ASP A 244 8.99 -0.96 -8.65
C ASP A 244 9.21 -0.35 -10.05
N GLU A 245 10.21 -0.86 -10.77
CA GLU A 245 10.39 -0.58 -12.19
C GLU A 245 9.18 -1.14 -12.95
N ALA A 246 8.40 -0.28 -13.59
CA ALA A 246 7.24 -0.72 -14.36
C ALA A 246 7.74 -1.61 -15.50
N ILE A 247 7.51 -2.92 -15.38
CA ILE A 247 7.80 -3.86 -16.46
C ILE A 247 6.82 -3.52 -17.59
N PRO A 248 7.29 -3.16 -18.79
CA PRO A 248 6.40 -2.98 -19.92
C PRO A 248 5.72 -4.32 -20.20
N ILE A 249 4.42 -4.39 -19.92
CA ILE A 249 3.59 -5.51 -20.36
C ILE A 249 3.22 -5.20 -21.81
N GLU A 250 4.03 -5.70 -22.75
CA GLU A 250 3.62 -5.77 -24.14
C GLU A 250 2.61 -6.91 -24.27
N LEU A 251 1.36 -6.58 -24.58
CA LEU A 251 0.39 -7.56 -25.05
C LEU A 251 0.85 -8.00 -26.44
N ASP A 252 1.27 -9.26 -26.60
CA ASP A 252 1.38 -9.82 -27.94
C ASP A 252 -0.02 -9.78 -28.61
N SER A 253 -0.05 -9.78 -29.94
CA SER A 253 -1.28 -9.70 -30.72
C SER A 253 -2.20 -10.92 -30.59
N LEU A 254 -1.89 -11.89 -29.73
CA LEU A 254 -2.58 -13.17 -29.59
C LEU A 254 -2.94 -13.56 -28.14
N GLY A 255 -2.53 -12.80 -27.11
CA GLY A 255 -3.01 -12.90 -25.72
C GLY A 255 -2.98 -14.30 -25.08
N SER A 256 -2.16 -15.24 -25.57
CA SER A 256 -2.35 -16.68 -25.27
C SER A 256 -1.09 -17.48 -24.91
N GLN A 257 0.10 -16.88 -24.79
CA GLN A 257 1.30 -17.64 -24.38
C GLN A 257 1.98 -17.06 -23.14
N TRP A 258 1.46 -17.42 -21.96
CA TRP A 258 2.04 -17.10 -20.65
C TRP A 258 3.22 -17.98 -20.22
N THR A 259 3.68 -18.92 -21.06
CA THR A 259 4.71 -19.88 -20.68
C THR A 259 5.75 -20.07 -21.77
N ALA A 260 6.86 -19.32 -21.68
CA ALA A 260 8.22 -19.84 -21.89
C ALA A 260 9.25 -18.70 -21.88
N ARG A 261 9.71 -18.30 -20.70
CA ARG A 261 11.08 -17.74 -20.55
C ARG A 261 11.74 -18.25 -19.27
N THR A 262 11.86 -19.57 -19.20
CA THR A 262 12.96 -20.21 -18.48
C THR A 262 13.99 -20.66 -19.51
N GLY A 263 15.11 -19.96 -19.63
CA GLY A 263 16.23 -20.43 -20.44
C GLY A 263 17.20 -19.37 -20.96
N GLY A 264 18.23 -19.06 -20.16
CA GLY A 264 19.61 -19.15 -20.63
C GLY A 264 20.31 -17.92 -21.24
N ARG A 265 21.32 -17.47 -20.47
CA ARG A 265 22.49 -16.61 -20.77
C ARG A 265 22.30 -15.09 -20.77
#